data_AF-A0A327Z8H5-F1
#
_entry.id   AF-A0A327Z8H5-F1
#
_cell.length_a   1.000
_cell.length_b   1.000
_cell.length_c   1.000
_cell.angle_alpha   90.00
_cell.angle_beta   90.00
_cell.angle_gamma   90.00
#
_symmetry.space_group_name_H-M   'P 1'
#
loop_
_entity.id
_entity.type
_entity.pdbx_description
1 polymer ?
#
loop_
_entity_poly.entity_id
_entity_poly.type
_entity_poly.pdbx_seq_one_letter_code
_entity_poly.pdbx_strand_id
1 'polypeptide(L)'
;MIDPLDYDDIIVTVAHPWGDGHPTLTQWIASGPGEHRPLVGIVAAKRGSTGDPIDLGEIPLEYHNSRKSRRLQREGSLPTPWGPPPDDPPMLDIPINTPPHIRRMFEDD
;
A
#
# COMPACT_ATOMS: atom_id res chain seq x y z
N MET A 1 -1.24 -7.87 13.86
CA MET A 1 -0.24 -8.15 12.79
C MET A 1 -0.38 -9.61 12.45
N ILE A 2 -0.51 -9.90 11.17
CA ILE A 2 -0.76 -11.24 10.65
C ILE A 2 0.50 -12.11 10.79
N ASP A 3 0.33 -13.38 11.17
CA ASP A 3 1.39 -14.38 11.14
C ASP A 3 1.85 -14.67 9.69
N PRO A 4 3.16 -14.67 9.39
CA PRO A 4 3.68 -15.04 8.07
C PRO A 4 3.18 -16.37 7.51
N LEU A 5 2.82 -17.34 8.38
CA LEU A 5 2.24 -18.62 7.96
C LEU A 5 0.84 -18.47 7.31
N ASP A 6 0.14 -17.38 7.57
CA ASP A 6 -1.19 -17.10 7.02
C ASP A 6 -1.13 -16.33 5.67
N TYR A 7 0.04 -15.89 5.21
CA TYR A 7 0.14 -14.97 4.06
C TYR A 7 -0.41 -15.55 2.74
N ASP A 8 -0.36 -16.88 2.58
CA ASP A 8 -0.94 -17.56 1.42
C ASP A 8 -2.48 -17.57 1.43
N ASP A 9 -3.11 -17.48 2.61
CA ASP A 9 -4.57 -17.39 2.75
C ASP A 9 -5.06 -15.93 2.68
N ILE A 10 -4.19 -14.94 2.53
CA ILE A 10 -4.61 -13.53 2.51
C ILE A 10 -4.66 -13.03 1.10
N ILE A 11 -5.83 -12.61 0.66
CA ILE A 11 -6.03 -11.96 -0.63
C ILE A 11 -6.03 -10.46 -0.41
N VAL A 12 -5.09 -9.77 -1.06
CA VAL A 12 -4.99 -8.31 -1.01
C VAL A 12 -5.64 -7.72 -2.25
N THR A 13 -6.40 -6.65 -2.09
CA THR A 13 -6.84 -5.82 -3.22
C THR A 13 -5.77 -4.78 -3.47
N VAL A 14 -5.12 -4.89 -4.63
CA VAL A 14 -4.11 -3.96 -5.10
C VAL A 14 -4.79 -3.00 -6.07
N ALA A 15 -4.89 -1.73 -5.70
CA ALA A 15 -5.40 -0.71 -6.60
C ALA A 15 -4.45 -0.55 -7.78
N HIS A 16 -4.98 -0.47 -8.99
CA HIS A 16 -4.21 -0.15 -10.19
C HIS A 16 -5.02 0.79 -11.07
N PRO A 17 -4.39 1.79 -11.74
CA PRO A 17 -5.10 2.70 -12.64
C PRO A 17 -5.97 2.08 -13.77
N TRP A 18 -5.83 0.78 -14.03
CA TRP A 18 -6.55 0.06 -15.10
C TRP A 18 -7.45 -1.05 -14.56
N GLY A 19 -7.59 -1.18 -13.23
CA GLY A 19 -8.43 -2.18 -12.57
C GLY A 19 -7.69 -2.91 -11.46
N ASP A 20 -8.41 -3.25 -10.39
CA ASP A 20 -7.80 -3.82 -9.20
C ASP A 20 -7.29 -5.25 -9.43
N GLY A 21 -6.14 -5.57 -8.81
CA GLY A 21 -5.59 -6.91 -8.73
C GLY A 21 -5.96 -7.57 -7.40
N HIS A 22 -6.04 -8.91 -7.40
CA HIS A 22 -6.34 -9.70 -6.19
C HIS A 22 -5.33 -10.83 -5.94
N PRO A 23 -4.02 -10.54 -5.86
CA PRO A 23 -3.02 -11.57 -5.54
C PRO A 23 -3.11 -12.00 -4.07
N THR A 24 -2.48 -13.12 -3.73
CA THR A 24 -2.20 -13.43 -2.32
C THR A 24 -1.17 -12.45 -1.76
N LEU A 25 -1.11 -12.29 -0.43
CA LEU A 25 -0.11 -11.43 0.21
C LEU A 25 1.31 -11.94 -0.09
N THR A 26 1.52 -13.25 -0.11
CA THR A 26 2.80 -13.86 -0.55
C THR A 26 3.18 -13.47 -1.98
N GLN A 27 2.25 -13.57 -2.93
CA GLN A 27 2.49 -13.19 -4.33
C GLN A 27 2.83 -11.71 -4.46
N TRP A 28 2.14 -10.85 -3.72
CA TRP A 28 2.40 -9.43 -3.68
C TRP A 28 3.77 -9.11 -3.07
N ILE A 29 4.13 -9.72 -1.95
CA ILE A 29 5.47 -9.55 -1.32
C ILE A 29 6.58 -9.95 -2.30
N ALA A 30 6.39 -11.02 -3.07
CA ALA A 30 7.39 -11.50 -4.02
C ALA A 30 7.56 -10.59 -5.25
N SER A 31 6.47 -9.96 -5.73
CA SER A 31 6.47 -9.21 -7.00
C SER A 31 6.51 -7.69 -6.83
N GLY A 32 5.82 -7.18 -5.81
CA GLY A 32 5.68 -5.76 -5.50
C GLY A 32 4.92 -4.96 -6.57
N PRO A 33 4.93 -3.63 -6.45
CA PRO A 33 4.25 -2.73 -7.38
C PRO A 33 4.96 -2.60 -8.74
N GLY A 34 6.24 -2.96 -8.82
CA GLY A 34 7.13 -2.60 -9.93
C GLY A 34 7.78 -1.21 -9.75
N GLU A 35 8.95 -1.02 -10.36
CA GLU A 35 9.90 0.07 -10.08
C GLU A 35 9.35 1.50 -10.23
N HIS A 36 8.36 1.71 -11.11
CA HIS A 36 7.86 3.04 -11.47
C HIS A 36 6.35 3.20 -11.28
N ARG A 37 5.74 2.45 -10.35
CA ARG A 37 4.29 2.44 -10.16
C ARG A 37 3.87 2.98 -8.78
N PRO A 38 3.86 4.31 -8.57
CA PRO A 38 3.54 4.89 -7.27
C PRO A 38 2.04 4.86 -6.92
N LEU A 39 1.19 4.55 -7.90
CA LEU A 39 -0.27 4.46 -7.74
C LEU A 39 -0.75 3.01 -7.52
N VAL A 40 0.17 2.05 -7.43
CA VAL A 40 -0.16 0.62 -7.30
C VAL A 40 0.13 0.17 -5.88
N GLY A 41 -0.88 -0.06 -5.07
CA GLY A 41 -0.69 -0.39 -3.66
C GLY A 41 -1.89 -1.11 -3.05
N ILE A 42 -1.71 -1.64 -1.84
CA ILE A 42 -2.76 -2.36 -1.13
C ILE A 42 -3.81 -1.37 -0.63
N VAL A 43 -5.08 -1.60 -0.95
CA VAL A 43 -6.21 -0.76 -0.51
C VAL A 43 -7.26 -1.53 0.30
N ALA A 44 -7.23 -2.86 0.27
CA ALA A 44 -8.04 -3.72 1.13
C ALA A 44 -7.39 -5.11 1.26
N ALA A 45 -7.80 -5.87 2.27
CA ALA A 45 -7.39 -7.27 2.41
C ALA A 45 -8.54 -8.11 2.99
N LYS A 46 -8.53 -9.40 2.71
CA LYS A 46 -9.46 -10.37 3.27
C LYS A 46 -8.82 -11.76 3.37
N ARG A 47 -9.35 -12.62 4.24
CA ARG A 47 -9.02 -14.05 4.22
C ARG A 47 -9.63 -14.68 2.97
N GLY A 48 -8.87 -15.51 2.27
CA GLY A 48 -9.29 -16.25 1.09
C GLY A 48 -10.22 -17.40 1.44
N SER A 49 -9.93 -18.10 2.53
CA SER A 49 -10.70 -19.21 3.06
C SER A 49 -12.11 -18.81 3.53
N THR A 50 -12.25 -17.69 4.25
CA THR A 50 -13.53 -17.26 4.85
C THR A 50 -14.17 -16.07 4.16
N GLY A 51 -13.38 -15.26 3.44
CA GLY A 51 -13.83 -13.98 2.89
C GLY A 51 -13.86 -12.84 3.90
N ASP A 52 -13.49 -13.08 5.16
CA ASP A 52 -13.55 -12.06 6.22
C ASP A 52 -12.59 -10.91 5.92
N PRO A 53 -13.03 -9.65 6.10
CA PRO A 53 -12.17 -8.49 5.90
C PRO A 53 -11.04 -8.46 6.92
N ILE A 54 -9.86 -8.02 6.48
CA ILE A 54 -8.67 -7.84 7.31
C ILE A 54 -8.33 -6.36 7.35
N ASP A 55 -8.03 -5.85 8.54
CA ASP A 55 -7.56 -4.47 8.72
C ASP A 55 -6.16 -4.30 8.10
N LEU A 56 -5.96 -3.26 7.29
CA LEU A 56 -4.69 -3.00 6.61
C LEU A 56 -3.52 -2.81 7.58
N GLY A 57 -3.79 -2.31 8.80
CA GLY A 57 -2.79 -2.18 9.87
C GLY A 57 -2.25 -3.52 10.37
N GLU A 58 -2.89 -4.64 10.02
CA GLU A 58 -2.32 -5.96 10.30
C GLU A 58 -1.27 -6.41 9.28
N ILE A 59 -1.28 -5.85 8.07
CA ILE A 59 -0.25 -6.08 7.04
C ILE A 59 0.93 -5.16 7.33
N PRO A 60 2.18 -5.67 7.37
CA PRO A 60 3.36 -4.82 7.57
C PRO A 60 3.44 -3.68 6.56
N LEU A 61 3.70 -2.47 7.06
CA LEU A 61 3.60 -1.22 6.27
C LEU A 61 4.56 -1.19 5.09
N GLU A 62 5.70 -1.88 5.17
CA GLU A 62 6.70 -2.00 4.09
C GLU A 62 6.13 -2.60 2.80
N TYR A 63 5.02 -3.34 2.91
CA TYR A 63 4.36 -3.97 1.78
C TYR A 63 3.16 -3.18 1.24
N HIS A 64 2.86 -1.99 1.73
CA HIS A 64 1.65 -1.28 1.29
C HIS A 64 1.83 -0.56 -0.05
N ASN A 65 3.05 -0.09 -0.33
CA ASN A 65 3.33 0.92 -1.36
C ASN A 65 2.36 2.12 -1.29
N SER A 66 2.02 2.55 -0.07
CA SER A 66 1.35 3.82 0.20
C SER A 66 2.37 4.97 0.23
N ARG A 67 1.93 6.22 0.15
CA ARG A 67 2.86 7.36 0.22
C ARG A 67 3.60 7.38 1.55
N LYS A 68 2.88 7.06 2.63
CA LYS A 68 3.47 6.92 3.97
C LYS A 68 4.59 5.88 3.99
N SER A 69 4.35 4.68 3.45
CA SER A 69 5.36 3.62 3.41
C SER A 69 6.59 4.03 2.60
N ARG A 70 6.39 4.63 1.42
CA ARG A 70 7.48 5.13 0.56
C ARG A 70 8.29 6.23 1.21
N ARG A 71 7.65 7.17 1.91
CA ARG A 71 8.34 8.22 2.66
C ARG A 71 9.26 7.62 3.73
N LEU A 72 8.74 6.71 4.56
CA LEU A 72 9.52 6.05 5.61
C LEU A 72 10.67 5.20 5.04
N GLN A 73 10.47 4.58 3.88
CA GLN A 73 11.52 3.86 3.14
C GLN A 73 12.64 4.79 2.66
N ARG A 74 12.31 5.96 2.09
CA ARG A 74 13.32 6.96 1.69
C ARG A 74 14.10 7.52 2.87
N GLU A 75 13.45 7.65 4.02
CA GLU A 75 14.06 8.09 5.27
C GLU A 75 14.92 6.99 5.94
N GLY A 76 14.88 5.75 5.45
CA GLY A 76 15.59 4.61 6.03
C GLY A 76 14.94 4.06 7.31
N SER A 77 13.73 4.52 7.65
CA SER A 77 12.96 4.07 8.82
C SER A 77 12.19 2.77 8.57
N LEU A 78 12.07 2.34 7.31
CA LEU A 78 11.35 1.15 6.89
C LEU A 78 12.16 0.42 5.80
N PRO A 79 12.18 -0.93 5.78
CA PRO A 79 12.90 -1.66 4.74
C PRO A 79 12.28 -1.43 3.35
N THR A 80 13.12 -1.57 2.32
CA THR A 80 12.79 -1.45 0.90
C THR A 80 12.73 -2.83 0.23
N PRO A 81 11.67 -3.63 0.46
CA PRO A 81 11.62 -5.04 0.03
C PRO A 81 11.73 -5.21 -1.49
N TRP A 82 11.36 -4.19 -2.26
CA TRP A 82 11.38 -4.19 -3.73
C TRP A 82 12.43 -3.25 -4.33
N GLY A 83 13.41 -2.81 -3.53
CA GLY A 83 14.35 -1.76 -3.92
C GLY A 83 13.83 -0.34 -3.66
N PRO A 84 14.48 0.69 -4.23
CA PRO A 84 14.09 2.08 -4.00
C PRO A 84 12.62 2.34 -4.33
N PRO A 85 11.86 3.03 -3.46
CA PRO A 85 10.45 3.31 -3.73
C PRO A 85 10.30 4.26 -4.93
N PRO A 86 9.26 4.10 -5.78
CA PRO A 86 9.01 5.00 -6.90
C PRO A 86 8.77 6.42 -6.41
N ASP A 87 9.10 7.43 -7.21
CA ASP A 87 8.81 8.82 -6.88
C ASP A 87 7.30 9.05 -6.72
N ASP A 88 6.94 9.89 -5.75
CA ASP A 88 5.54 10.24 -5.56
C ASP A 88 5.07 11.11 -6.73
N PRO A 89 3.85 10.88 -7.25
CA PRO A 89 3.27 11.81 -8.19
C PRO A 89 3.20 13.21 -7.55
N PRO A 90 3.28 14.28 -8.35
CA PRO A 90 3.06 15.62 -7.85
C PRO A 90 1.71 15.64 -7.12
N MET A 91 1.68 16.24 -5.93
CA MET A 91 0.39 16.49 -5.29
C MET A 91 -0.43 17.33 -6.27
N LEU A 92 -1.69 16.97 -6.45
CA LEU A 92 -2.65 17.90 -7.03
C LEU A 92 -2.52 19.21 -6.24
N ASP A 93 -2.43 20.34 -6.92
CA ASP A 93 -2.38 21.66 -6.28
C ASP A 93 -3.67 21.83 -5.46
N ILE A 94 -3.58 21.47 -4.18
CA ILE A 94 -4.70 21.60 -3.26
C ILE A 94 -4.86 23.10 -3.02
N PRO A 95 -6.05 23.69 -3.31
CA PRO A 95 -6.26 25.11 -3.07
C PRO A 95 -5.84 25.52 -1.66
N ILE A 96 -5.27 26.72 -1.52
CA ILE A 96 -4.79 27.21 -0.22
C ILE A 96 -5.92 27.31 0.83
N ASN A 97 -7.16 27.36 0.36
CA ASN A 97 -8.38 27.40 1.17
C ASN A 97 -8.98 26.03 1.49
N THR A 98 -8.34 24.93 1.08
CA THR A 98 -8.84 23.59 1.38
C THR A 98 -8.81 23.34 2.90
N PRO A 99 -9.94 22.99 3.52
CA PRO A 99 -10.04 22.75 4.95
C PRO A 99 -8.99 21.73 5.46
N PRO A 100 -8.45 21.90 6.69
CA PRO A 100 -7.39 21.03 7.21
C PRO A 100 -7.75 19.54 7.23
N HIS A 101 -9.02 19.20 7.47
CA HIS A 101 -9.49 17.81 7.47
C HIS A 101 -9.47 17.19 6.06
N ILE A 102 -9.70 18.02 5.02
CA ILE A 102 -9.61 17.58 3.62
C ILE A 102 -8.15 17.44 3.20
N ARG A 103 -7.25 18.34 3.65
CA ARG A 103 -5.80 18.19 3.40
C ARG A 103 -5.22 16.90 3.98
N ARG A 104 -5.57 16.57 5.22
CA ARG A 104 -5.11 15.32 5.87
C ARG A 104 -5.47 14.08 5.06
N MET A 105 -6.63 14.05 4.42
CA MET A 105 -7.03 12.94 3.54
C MET A 105 -6.10 12.77 2.32
N PHE A 106 -5.39 13.81 1.89
CA PHE A 106 -4.42 13.74 0.78
C PHE A 106 -2.96 13.63 1.25
N GLU A 107 -2.69 13.81 2.54
CA GLU A 107 -1.36 13.84 3.15
C GLU A 107 -1.04 12.56 3.97
N ASP A 108 -2.06 11.89 4.50
CA ASP A 108 -1.93 10.75 5.43
C ASP A 108 -2.06 9.35 4.80
N ASP A 109 -2.41 9.25 3.51
CA ASP A 109 -2.42 7.99 2.72
C ASP A 109 -1.01 7.62 2.20
#